data_AF-A0A286CSY2-F1
#
_entry.id   AF-A0A286CSY2-F1
#
_cell.length_a   1.000
_cell.length_b   1.000
_cell.length_c   1.000
_cell.angle_alpha   90.00
_cell.angle_beta   90.00
_cell.angle_gamma   90.00
#
_symmetry.space_group_name_H-M   'P 1'
#
loop_
_entity.id
_entity.type
_entity.pdbx_description
1 polymer ?
#
loop_
_entity_poly.entity_id
_entity_poly.type
_entity_poly.pdbx_seq_one_letter_code
_entity_poly.pdbx_strand_id
1 'polypeptide(L)'
;MGWRYASPEEGVAQLIEASVKALPTQVDWEIDRTRRNWVLVPTRVLREAHGLADPSFRDVVHSINVQDQDFCLKAQSDFELIIQHLLQVHISKG
;
A
#
# COMPACT_ATOMS: atom_id res chain seq x y z
N MET A 1 1.85 -27.71 -0.39
CA MET A 1 2.04 -27.05 0.92
C MET A 1 1.73 -25.57 0.74
N GLY A 2 0.52 -25.12 1.07
CA GLY A 2 0.14 -23.73 0.89
C GLY A 2 -0.75 -23.30 2.05
N TRP A 3 -0.24 -22.40 2.89
CA TRP A 3 -1.05 -21.72 3.88
C TRP A 3 -1.81 -20.60 3.16
N ARG A 4 -3.14 -20.63 3.19
CA ARG A 4 -4.00 -19.55 2.70
C ARG A 4 -4.53 -18.81 3.92
N TYR A 5 -4.32 -17.50 3.98
CA TYR A 5 -5.04 -16.65 4.90
C TYR A 5 -6.53 -16.74 4.53
N ALA A 6 -7.32 -17.36 5.41
CA ALA A 6 -8.62 -17.94 5.06
C ALA A 6 -9.75 -16.92 4.88
N SER A 7 -9.53 -15.65 5.24
CA SER A 7 -10.57 -14.64 5.19
C SER A 7 -9.93 -13.25 5.06
N PRO A 8 -9.89 -12.64 3.86
CA PRO A 8 -9.73 -11.19 3.77
C PRO A 8 -10.99 -10.56 4.37
N GLU A 9 -10.98 -10.37 5.68
CA GLU A 9 -12.07 -9.70 6.37
C GLU A 9 -12.03 -8.23 5.97
N GLU A 10 -13.14 -7.73 5.44
CA GLU A 10 -13.32 -6.31 5.09
C GLU A 10 -12.88 -5.38 6.25
N GLY A 11 -13.03 -5.84 7.50
CA GLY A 11 -12.54 -5.15 8.70
C GLY A 11 -11.02 -4.94 8.73
N VAL A 12 -10.22 -5.85 8.18
CA VAL A 12 -8.76 -5.68 8.07
C VAL A 12 -8.41 -4.60 7.05
N ALA A 13 -9.14 -4.55 5.94
CA ALA A 13 -8.95 -3.52 4.91
C ALA A 13 -9.24 -2.11 5.47
N GLN A 14 -10.38 -1.99 6.17
CA GLN A 14 -10.81 -0.75 6.82
C GLN A 14 -9.83 -0.34 7.93
N LEU A 15 -9.32 -1.30 8.70
CA LEU A 15 -8.31 -1.07 9.72
C LEU A 15 -7.01 -0.52 9.12
N ILE A 16 -6.51 -1.14 8.04
CA ILE A 16 -5.30 -0.68 7.36
C ILE A 16 -5.52 0.71 6.77
N GLU A 17 -6.65 0.96 6.10
CA GLU A 17 -6.95 2.30 5.55
C GLU A 17 -7.06 3.37 6.63
N ALA A 18 -7.75 3.08 7.73
CA ALA A 18 -7.86 4.01 8.86
C ALA A 18 -6.49 4.27 9.50
N SER A 19 -5.68 3.23 9.66
CA SER A 19 -4.32 3.31 10.19
C SER A 19 -3.44 4.19 9.31
N VAL A 20 -3.42 3.94 8.00
CA VAL A 20 -2.63 4.70 7.03
C VAL A 20 -3.07 6.16 7.00
N LYS A 21 -4.37 6.45 6.98
CA LYS A 21 -4.90 7.83 7.01
C LYS A 21 -4.59 8.60 8.30
N ALA A 22 -4.35 7.90 9.41
CA ALA A 22 -4.04 8.52 10.70
C ALA A 22 -2.54 8.83 10.86
N LEU A 23 -1.68 8.28 9.99
CA LEU A 23 -0.24 8.48 10.06
C LEU A 23 0.17 9.76 9.33
N PRO A 24 1.19 10.48 9.83
CA PRO A 24 1.73 11.65 9.16
C PRO A 24 2.67 11.23 8.01
N THR A 25 2.13 10.55 7.00
CA THR A 25 2.89 10.14 5.81
C THR A 25 3.27 11.34 4.96
N GLN A 26 4.42 11.26 4.30
CA GLN A 26 4.96 12.31 3.42
C GLN A 26 4.38 12.24 2.01
N VAL A 27 3.90 11.07 1.59
CA VAL A 27 3.14 10.87 0.36
C VAL A 27 1.80 10.22 0.64
N ASP A 28 0.88 10.32 -0.32
CA ASP A 28 -0.43 9.69 -0.23
C ASP A 28 -0.35 8.19 -0.52
N TRP A 29 -1.11 7.40 0.23
CA TRP A 29 -1.18 5.95 0.16
C TRP A 29 -2.62 5.47 0.04
N GLU A 30 -2.82 4.40 -0.72
CA GLU A 30 -4.11 3.73 -0.82
C GLU A 30 -3.96 2.22 -0.95
N ILE A 31 -5.02 1.50 -0.59
CA ILE A 31 -5.11 0.06 -0.80
C ILE A 31 -5.87 -0.17 -2.10
N ASP A 32 -5.17 -0.68 -3.13
CA ASP A 32 -5.85 -1.21 -4.30
C ASP A 32 -6.45 -2.58 -3.95
N ARG A 33 -7.78 -2.65 -4.03
CA ARG A 33 -8.56 -3.88 -3.79
C ARG A 33 -9.18 -4.45 -5.06
N THR A 34 -8.78 -3.96 -6.23
CA THR A 34 -9.38 -4.35 -7.52
C THR A 34 -9.07 -5.80 -7.88
N ARG A 35 -8.03 -6.37 -7.25
CA ARG A 35 -7.56 -7.74 -7.46
C ARG A 35 -7.74 -8.60 -6.21
N ARG A 36 -7.61 -9.92 -6.41
CA ARG A 36 -7.63 -10.91 -5.31
C ARG A 36 -6.58 -10.67 -4.23
N ASN A 37 -5.46 -10.03 -4.60
CA ASN A 37 -4.43 -9.61 -3.66
C ASN A 37 -4.54 -8.10 -3.51
N TRP A 38 -4.82 -7.65 -2.29
CA TRP A 38 -4.80 -6.23 -1.98
C TRP A 38 -3.37 -5.73 -1.90
N VAL A 39 -3.14 -4.53 -2.43
CA VAL A 39 -1.80 -3.91 -2.45
C VAL A 39 -1.90 -2.53 -1.85
N LEU A 40 -1.15 -2.30 -0.78
CA LEU A 40 -0.89 -0.96 -0.27
C LEU A 40 0.21 -0.33 -1.13
N VAL A 41 -0.08 0.81 -1.74
CA VAL A 41 0.82 1.46 -2.69
C VAL A 41 0.66 2.98 -2.62
N PRO A 42 1.71 3.77 -2.93
CA PRO A 42 1.55 5.21 -3.05
C PRO A 42 0.57 5.56 -4.18
N THR A 43 -0.41 6.43 -3.90
CA THR A 43 -1.50 6.80 -4.83
C THR A 43 -0.95 7.35 -6.16
N ARG A 44 0.19 8.05 -6.12
CA ARG A 44 0.85 8.57 -7.33
C ARG A 44 1.19 7.46 -8.34
N VAL A 45 1.68 6.31 -7.87
CA VAL A 45 2.06 5.18 -8.73
C VAL A 45 0.83 4.66 -9.47
N LEU A 46 -0.30 4.51 -8.78
CA LEU A 46 -1.54 4.06 -9.40
C LEU A 46 -2.08 5.07 -10.41
N ARG A 47 -2.03 6.36 -10.07
CA ARG A 47 -2.48 7.44 -10.95
C ARG A 47 -1.67 7.51 -12.24
N GLU A 48 -0.34 7.44 -12.16
CA GLU A 48 0.54 7.52 -13.33
C GLU A 48 0.50 6.24 -14.17
N ALA A 49 0.31 5.08 -13.54
CA ALA A 49 0.19 3.80 -14.22
C ALA A 49 -1.21 3.52 -14.77
N HIS A 50 -2.23 4.34 -14.48
CA HIS A 50 -3.63 4.02 -14.75
C HIS A 50 -4.10 2.70 -14.09
N GLY A 51 -3.56 2.41 -12.90
CA GLY A 51 -3.90 1.25 -12.08
C GLY A 51 -2.95 0.05 -12.23
N LEU A 52 -3.06 -0.91 -11.30
CA LEU A 52 -2.18 -2.09 -11.25
C LEU A 52 -2.33 -3.04 -12.44
N ALA A 53 -3.41 -2.91 -13.22
CA ALA A 53 -3.72 -3.78 -14.34
C ALA A 53 -3.19 -3.27 -15.68
N ASP A 54 -2.75 -2.02 -15.73
CA ASP A 54 -2.24 -1.45 -16.94
C ASP A 54 -0.86 -2.04 -17.29
N PRO A 55 -0.61 -2.41 -18.56
CA PRO A 55 0.70 -2.88 -19.01
C PRO A 55 1.84 -1.90 -18.70
N SER A 56 1.55 -0.59 -18.65
CA SER A 56 2.53 0.47 -18.37
C SER A 56 2.95 0.53 -16.89
N PHE A 57 2.27 -0.17 -15.98
CA PHE A 57 2.57 -0.12 -14.55
C PHE A 57 4.05 -0.38 -14.24
N ARG A 58 4.64 -1.38 -14.91
CA ARG A 58 6.06 -1.71 -14.71
C ARG A 58 6.98 -0.57 -15.15
N ASP A 59 6.66 0.07 -16.27
CA ASP A 59 7.46 1.15 -16.84
C ASP A 59 7.35 2.42 -16.00
N VAL A 60 6.16 2.74 -15.49
CA VAL A 60 5.92 3.85 -14.57
C VAL A 60 6.69 3.66 -13.27
N VAL A 61 6.57 2.47 -12.64
CA VAL A 61 7.34 2.16 -11.42
C VAL A 61 8.84 2.27 -11.68
N HIS A 62 9.32 1.77 -12.81
CA HIS A 62 10.74 1.89 -13.17
C HIS A 62 11.15 3.36 -13.36
N SER A 63 10.34 4.16 -14.05
CA SER A 63 10.59 5.58 -14.29
C SER A 63 10.67 6.35 -12.97
N ILE A 64 9.70 6.18 -12.08
CA ILE A 64 9.70 6.79 -10.74
C ILE A 64 10.96 6.38 -9.97
N ASN A 65 11.27 5.08 -9.94
CA ASN A 65 12.44 4.55 -9.23
C ASN A 65 13.78 5.07 -9.77
N VAL A 66 13.86 5.50 -11.02
CA VAL A 66 15.10 6.02 -11.62
C VAL A 66 15.17 7.54 -11.51
N GLN A 67 14.05 8.23 -11.72
CA GLN A 67 14.00 9.67 -11.92
C GLN A 67 13.64 10.45 -10.65
N ASP A 68 13.03 9.81 -9.65
CA ASP A 68 12.49 10.48 -8.47
C ASP A 68 12.88 9.78 -7.17
N GLN A 69 14.18 9.87 -6.84
CA GLN A 69 14.73 9.26 -5.61
C GLN A 69 14.14 9.86 -4.34
N ASP A 70 13.79 11.15 -4.33
CA ASP A 70 13.18 11.81 -3.18
C ASP A 70 11.81 11.21 -2.86
N PHE A 71 10.98 10.98 -3.88
CA PHE A 71 9.72 10.25 -3.72
C PHE A 71 9.95 8.83 -3.18
N CYS A 72 10.93 8.09 -3.72
CA CYS A 72 11.23 6.73 -3.27
C CYS A 72 11.66 6.69 -1.79
N LEU A 73 12.53 7.61 -1.36
CA LEU A 73 12.98 7.70 0.02
C LEU A 73 11.83 8.03 0.97
N LYS A 74 10.99 9.00 0.60
CA LYS A 74 9.78 9.38 1.37
C LYS A 74 8.81 8.20 1.49
N ALA A 75 8.51 7.54 0.38
CA ALA A 75 7.65 6.36 0.37
C ALA A 75 8.25 5.21 1.21
N GLN A 76 9.56 5.01 1.18
CA GLN A 76 10.20 4.00 2.02
C GLN A 76 10.05 4.33 3.52
N SER A 77 10.34 5.56 3.93
CA SER A 77 10.16 6.00 5.32
C SER A 77 8.70 5.89 5.78
N ASP A 78 7.75 6.30 4.94
CA ASP A 78 6.33 6.15 5.24
C ASP A 78 5.93 4.68 5.40
N PHE A 79 6.45 3.80 4.55
CA PHE A 79 6.16 2.37 4.63
C PHE A 79 6.64 1.77 5.96
N GLU A 80 7.84 2.15 6.42
CA GLU A 80 8.35 1.72 7.73
C GLU A 80 7.44 2.18 8.87
N LEU A 81 6.98 3.44 8.84
CA LEU A 81 6.02 3.97 9.82
C LEU A 81 4.69 3.21 9.81
N ILE A 82 4.16 2.93 8.62
CA ILE A 82 2.92 2.17 8.44
C ILE A 82 3.05 0.77 9.02
N ILE A 83 4.13 0.05 8.71
CA ILE A 83 4.35 -1.30 9.23
C ILE A 83 4.51 -1.28 10.76
N GLN A 84 5.28 -0.33 11.31
CA GLN A 84 5.42 -0.20 12.76
C GLN A 84 4.09 0.05 13.46
N HIS A 85 3.23 0.90 12.89
CA HIS A 85 1.91 1.15 13.43
C HIS A 85 1.03 -0.10 13.35
N LEU A 86 0.95 -0.76 12.19
CA LEU A 86 0.13 -1.96 12.00
C LEU A 86 0.52 -3.11 12.92
N LEU A 87 1.79 -3.22 13.30
CA LEU A 87 2.25 -4.20 14.30
C LEU A 87 1.72 -3.94 15.72
N GLN A 88 1.37 -2.69 16.05
CA GLN A 88 0.82 -2.31 17.34
C GLN A 88 -0.71 -2.43 17.39
N VAL A 89 -1.36 -2.36 16.22
CA VAL A 89 -2.81 -2.46 16.11
C VAL A 89 -3.23 -3.91 16.37
N HIS A 90 -3.94 -4.13 17.47
CA HIS A 90 -4.51 -5.43 17.78
C HIS A 90 -5.75 -5.66 16.92
N ILE A 91 -5.70 -6.64 16.02
CA ILE A 91 -6.89 -7.16 15.34
C ILE A 91 -7.68 -7.95 16.39
N SER A 92 -8.60 -7.28 17.09
CA SER A 92 -9.56 -7.98 17.94
C SER A 92 -10.41 -8.86 17.04
N LYS A 93 -10.28 -10.18 17.20
CA LYS A 93 -11.23 -11.12 16.59
C LYS A 93 -12.60 -10.82 17.21
N GLY A 94 -13.51 -10.29 16.39
CA GLY A 94 -14.94 -10.24 16.72
C GLY A 94 -15.52 -11.65 16.81
#